data_AF-V7DGH3-F1
#
_entry.id   AF-V7DGH3-F1
#
_cell.length_a   1.000
_cell.length_b   1.000
_cell.length_c   1.000
_cell.angle_alpha   90.00
_cell.angle_beta   90.00
_cell.angle_gamma   90.00
#
_symmetry.space_group_name_H-M   'P 1'
#
loop_
_entity.id
_entity.type
_entity.pdbx_description
1 polymer ?
#
loop_
_entity_poly.entity_id
_entity_poly.type
_entity_poly.pdbx_seq_one_letter_code
_entity_poly.pdbx_strand_id
1 'polypeptide(L)'
;MQPNTGAPYAVTMHPFMSPLGVPCQAPAWGYVAAIDLFTNKVVWKHKNGTTRDSTPVPIGLPVGVPSMGGSIVTAGGVGFLSGTLDQYLRAYDVNNGKELWKARLPAGGQATPMTYTGKDGKQYVLVTAGGHGSLGTRMGDYIIAYKLAE
;
A
#
# COMPACT_ATOMS: atom_id res chain seq x y z
N MET A 1 4.38 -7.96 -21.57
CA MET A 1 4.90 -9.24 -22.07
C MET A 1 6.29 -9.44 -21.50
N GLN A 2 6.53 -10.58 -20.84
CA GLN A 2 7.84 -10.96 -20.34
C GLN A 2 8.47 -11.92 -21.36
N PRO A 3 9.53 -11.52 -22.08
CA PRO A 3 10.10 -12.35 -23.14
C PRO A 3 10.75 -13.59 -22.54
N ASN A 4 10.59 -14.74 -23.21
CA ASN A 4 11.33 -15.94 -22.86
C ASN A 4 12.61 -16.00 -23.70
N THR A 5 13.72 -15.53 -23.14
CA THR A 5 15.00 -15.42 -23.85
C THR A 5 15.38 -16.74 -24.53
N GLY A 6 15.57 -16.71 -25.85
CA GLY A 6 15.90 -17.89 -26.65
C GLY A 6 14.71 -18.63 -27.28
N ALA A 7 13.48 -18.20 -27.02
CA ALA A 7 12.28 -18.73 -27.67
C ALA A 7 11.52 -17.62 -28.44
N PRO A 8 10.76 -17.95 -29.49
CA PRO A 8 9.91 -16.98 -30.21
C PRO A 8 8.61 -16.65 -29.46
N TYR A 9 8.57 -16.89 -28.14
CA TYR A 9 7.37 -16.79 -27.31
C TYR A 9 7.61 -15.84 -26.13
N ALA A 10 6.54 -15.20 -25.67
CA ALA A 10 6.54 -14.37 -24.47
C ALA A 10 5.36 -14.77 -23.58
N VAL A 11 5.51 -14.56 -22.27
CA VAL A 11 4.44 -14.80 -21.30
C VAL A 11 3.75 -13.49 -20.97
N THR A 12 2.43 -13.52 -20.98
CA THR A 12 1.59 -12.45 -20.47
C THR A 12 0.86 -12.97 -19.24
N MET A 13 1.21 -12.46 -18.07
CA MET A 13 0.55 -12.79 -16.81
C MET A 13 -0.42 -11.68 -16.44
N HIS A 14 -1.64 -12.08 -16.09
CA HIS A 14 -2.64 -11.19 -15.53
C HIS A 14 -3.31 -11.86 -14.33
N PRO A 15 -3.73 -11.10 -13.33
CA PRO A 15 -4.54 -11.64 -12.25
C PRO A 15 -5.85 -12.20 -12.81
N PHE A 16 -6.40 -13.23 -12.16
CA PHE A 16 -7.71 -13.78 -12.52
C PHE A 16 -8.81 -12.88 -11.95
N MET A 17 -9.36 -12.02 -12.80
CA MET A 17 -10.29 -10.95 -12.42
C MET A 17 -11.73 -11.28 -12.78
N SER A 18 -12.65 -10.79 -11.96
CA SER A 18 -14.10 -10.80 -12.23
C SER A 18 -14.48 -9.69 -13.22
N PRO A 19 -15.70 -9.73 -13.79
CA PRO A 19 -16.22 -8.63 -14.61
C PRO A 19 -16.27 -7.28 -13.88
N LEU A 20 -16.25 -7.28 -12.54
CA LEU A 20 -16.25 -6.08 -11.71
C LEU A 20 -14.85 -5.49 -11.46
N GLY A 21 -13.79 -6.05 -12.04
CA GLY A 21 -12.43 -5.52 -11.90
C GLY A 21 -11.75 -5.86 -10.57
N VAL A 22 -12.30 -6.81 -9.79
CA VAL A 22 -11.69 -7.34 -8.56
C VAL A 22 -11.30 -8.81 -8.73
N PRO A 23 -10.34 -9.35 -7.94
CA PRO A 23 -9.94 -10.75 -8.05
C PRO A 23 -11.13 -11.72 -7.87
N CYS A 24 -11.19 -12.77 -8.68
CA CYS A 24 -12.21 -13.82 -8.57
C CYS A 24 -12.05 -14.72 -7.34
N GLN A 25 -10.85 -14.74 -6.75
CA GLN A 25 -10.55 -15.49 -5.52
C GLN A 25 -11.29 -14.87 -4.33
N ALA A 26 -11.77 -15.70 -3.40
CA ALA A 26 -12.42 -15.20 -2.20
C ALA A 26 -11.49 -14.28 -1.38
N PRO A 27 -11.97 -13.12 -0.89
CA PRO A 27 -11.16 -12.20 -0.10
C PRO A 27 -10.73 -12.81 1.25
N ALA A 28 -9.65 -12.34 1.89
CA ALA A 28 -8.96 -11.08 1.62
C ALA A 28 -7.80 -11.16 0.63
N TRP A 29 -7.57 -10.07 -0.11
CA TRP A 29 -6.50 -9.99 -1.12
C TRP A 29 -5.23 -9.29 -0.64
N GLY A 30 -5.26 -8.75 0.58
CA GLY A 30 -4.10 -8.07 1.15
C GLY A 30 -4.24 -7.89 2.66
N TYR A 31 -3.11 -8.00 3.34
CA TYR A 31 -3.01 -7.84 4.78
C TYR A 31 -1.86 -6.92 5.16
N VAL A 32 -1.99 -6.30 6.33
CA VAL A 32 -0.88 -5.76 7.11
C VAL A 32 -0.76 -6.59 8.38
N ALA A 33 0.47 -6.90 8.79
CA ALA A 33 0.71 -7.73 9.97
C ALA A 33 2.00 -7.31 10.69
N ALA A 34 2.04 -7.53 12.00
CA ALA A 34 3.28 -7.56 12.77
C ALA A 34 3.64 -8.98 13.12
N ILE A 35 4.93 -9.29 13.04
CA ILE A 35 5.50 -10.59 13.37
C ILE A 35 6.56 -10.38 14.44
N ASP A 36 6.49 -11.15 15.50
CA ASP A 36 7.57 -11.27 16.48
C ASP A 36 8.64 -12.20 15.89
N LEU A 37 9.84 -11.65 15.68
CA LEU A 37 10.96 -12.37 15.07
C LEU A 37 11.61 -13.39 16.01
N PHE A 38 11.45 -13.26 17.33
CA PHE A 38 11.98 -14.25 18.28
C PHE A 38 11.10 -15.49 18.34
N THR A 39 9.78 -15.31 18.33
CA THR A 39 8.83 -16.42 18.44
C THR A 39 8.28 -16.90 17.10
N ASN A 40 8.55 -16.16 16.02
CA ASN A 40 7.98 -16.38 14.69
C ASN A 40 6.44 -16.40 14.70
N LYS A 41 5.81 -15.61 15.57
CA LYS A 41 4.36 -15.53 15.72
C LYS A 41 3.84 -14.22 15.14
N VAL A 42 2.69 -14.29 14.50
CA VAL A 42 1.92 -13.10 14.12
C VAL A 42 1.32 -12.50 15.39
N VAL A 43 1.71 -11.27 15.71
CA VAL A 43 1.21 -10.52 16.87
C VAL A 43 -0.19 -9.98 16.58
N TRP A 44 -0.36 -9.40 15.39
CA TRP A 44 -1.64 -8.95 14.86
C TRP A 44 -1.64 -8.98 13.34
N LYS A 45 -2.83 -9.04 12.74
CA LYS A 45 -3.03 -9.07 11.30
C LYS A 45 -4.39 -8.49 10.92
N HIS A 46 -4.40 -7.56 9.97
CA HIS A 46 -5.62 -6.91 9.47
C HIS A 46 -5.68 -6.93 7.96
N LYS A 47 -6.89 -6.98 7.40
CA LYS A 47 -7.11 -6.73 5.97
C LYS A 47 -6.69 -5.29 5.66
N ASN A 48 -5.95 -5.07 4.59
CA ASN A 48 -5.40 -3.75 4.30
C ASN A 48 -5.91 -3.18 2.98
N GLY A 49 -6.60 -2.04 3.07
CA GLY A 49 -7.19 -1.32 1.95
C GLY A 49 -8.58 -1.81 1.52
N THR A 50 -9.15 -1.06 0.57
CA THR A 50 -10.54 -1.15 0.15
C THR A 50 -10.69 -1.26 -1.37
N THR A 51 -11.86 -1.71 -1.83
CA THR A 51 -12.18 -1.81 -3.27
C THR A 51 -12.49 -0.47 -3.95
N ARG A 52 -12.40 0.66 -3.25
CA ARG A 52 -12.88 1.97 -3.71
C ARG A 52 -12.40 2.34 -5.13
N ASP A 53 -11.16 1.99 -5.45
CA ASP A 53 -10.51 2.35 -6.71
C ASP A 53 -10.29 1.15 -7.63
N SER A 54 -10.87 -0.01 -7.29
CA SER A 54 -10.74 -1.26 -8.04
C SER A 54 -12.05 -1.67 -8.72
N THR A 55 -13.16 -1.01 -8.41
CA THR A 55 -14.49 -1.31 -8.97
C THR A 55 -15.04 -0.14 -9.78
N PRO A 56 -15.91 -0.37 -10.79
CA PRO A 56 -16.53 0.69 -11.58
C PRO A 56 -17.32 1.71 -10.74
N VAL A 57 -17.90 1.25 -9.62
CA VAL A 57 -18.56 2.10 -8.63
C VAL A 57 -17.64 2.23 -7.43
N PRO A 58 -17.38 3.44 -6.87
CA PRO A 58 -16.36 3.64 -5.84
C PRO A 58 -16.81 3.20 -4.43
N ILE A 59 -17.17 1.93 -4.28
CA ILE A 59 -17.57 1.32 -3.01
C ILE A 59 -16.32 0.81 -2.30
N GLY A 60 -16.04 1.35 -1.10
CA GLY A 60 -14.87 0.99 -0.30
C GLY A 60 -15.10 -0.19 0.63
N LEU A 61 -15.26 -1.41 0.11
CA LEU A 61 -15.37 -2.60 0.96
C LEU A 61 -14.00 -2.92 1.60
N PRO A 62 -13.89 -3.08 2.93
CA PRO A 62 -12.63 -3.32 3.64
C PRO A 62 -12.22 -4.80 3.56
N VAL A 63 -12.10 -5.31 2.35
CA VAL A 63 -11.77 -6.72 2.07
C VAL A 63 -10.27 -6.96 1.89
N GLY A 64 -9.45 -5.93 2.04
CA GLY A 64 -8.04 -5.98 1.73
C GLY A 64 -7.81 -6.00 0.22
N VAL A 65 -6.76 -5.33 -0.24
CA VAL A 65 -6.41 -5.25 -1.66
C VAL A 65 -4.92 -5.56 -1.86
N PRO A 66 -4.52 -6.02 -3.05
CA PRO A 66 -3.11 -6.12 -3.40
C PRO A 66 -2.37 -4.82 -3.06
N SER A 67 -1.15 -4.96 -2.55
CA SER A 67 -0.31 -3.83 -2.18
C SER A 67 1.10 -4.09 -2.67
N MET A 68 1.77 -3.04 -3.11
CA MET A 68 3.18 -3.11 -3.48
C MET A 68 3.89 -1.87 -2.97
N GLY A 69 4.97 -2.10 -2.22
CA GLY A 69 5.67 -1.08 -1.44
C GLY A 69 6.01 -1.62 -0.07
N GLY A 70 7.07 -1.09 0.53
CA GLY A 70 7.44 -1.40 1.90
C GLY A 70 6.74 -0.51 2.93
N SER A 71 6.87 -0.88 4.19
CA SER A 71 6.58 0.00 5.31
C SER A 71 7.86 0.61 5.88
N ILE A 72 7.70 1.67 6.65
CA ILE A 72 8.71 2.12 7.61
C ILE A 72 8.12 2.09 9.01
N VAL A 73 8.98 1.91 10.01
CA VAL A 73 8.61 1.98 11.43
C VAL A 73 9.45 3.04 12.10
N THR A 74 8.82 3.87 12.92
CA THR A 74 9.48 4.94 13.68
C THR A 74 9.65 4.54 15.15
N ALA A 75 10.63 5.15 15.83
CA ALA A 75 10.86 4.94 17.26
C ALA A 75 9.65 5.35 18.14
N GLY A 76 8.74 6.18 17.61
CA GLY A 76 7.49 6.55 18.29
C GLY A 76 6.42 5.45 18.30
N GLY A 77 6.73 4.25 17.81
CA GLY A 77 5.77 3.13 17.77
C GLY A 77 4.72 3.24 16.66
N VAL A 78 5.01 4.05 15.63
CA VAL A 78 4.12 4.25 14.47
C VAL A 78 4.76 3.69 13.21
N GLY A 79 4.02 2.83 12.52
CA GLY A 79 4.37 2.27 11.21
C GLY A 79 3.62 2.98 10.09
N PHE A 80 4.33 3.37 9.03
CA PHE A 80 3.74 4.00 7.85
C PHE A 80 3.81 3.06 6.65
N LEU A 81 2.70 2.95 5.92
CA LEU A 81 2.56 2.07 4.77
C LEU A 81 1.66 2.72 3.72
N SER A 82 2.11 2.73 2.47
CA SER A 82 1.31 3.03 1.29
C SER A 82 1.21 1.79 0.39
N GLY A 83 0.92 1.93 -0.90
CA GLY A 83 1.00 0.82 -1.85
C GLY A 83 -0.30 0.10 -2.13
N THR A 84 -1.36 0.31 -1.33
CA THR A 84 -2.67 -0.30 -1.55
C THR A 84 -3.36 0.31 -2.78
N LEU A 85 -4.24 -0.47 -3.42
CA LEU A 85 -4.95 -0.03 -4.63
C LEU A 85 -5.89 1.17 -4.40
N ASP A 86 -6.35 1.39 -3.17
CA ASP A 86 -7.18 2.54 -2.81
C ASP A 86 -6.40 3.83 -2.51
N GLN A 87 -5.10 3.84 -2.82
CA GLN A 87 -4.25 5.03 -2.91
C GLN A 87 -4.21 5.86 -1.61
N TYR A 88 -3.98 5.20 -0.48
CA TYR A 88 -3.78 5.87 0.81
C TYR A 88 -2.34 5.67 1.31
N LEU A 89 -1.82 6.69 2.00
CA LEU A 89 -0.80 6.52 3.02
C LEU A 89 -1.51 6.27 4.35
N ARG A 90 -1.11 5.23 5.08
CA ARG A 90 -1.68 4.87 6.39
C ARG A 90 -0.61 4.87 7.46
N ALA A 91 -1.02 5.24 8.66
CA ALA A 91 -0.23 5.15 9.88
C ALA A 91 -0.90 4.14 10.83
N TYR A 92 -0.11 3.23 11.38
CA TYR A 92 -0.55 2.18 12.29
C TYR A 92 0.21 2.24 13.61
N ASP A 93 -0.48 1.95 14.70
CA ASP A 93 0.16 1.60 15.97
C ASP A 93 0.80 0.20 15.82
N VAL A 94 2.12 0.14 16.04
CA VAL A 94 2.90 -1.09 15.82
C VAL A 94 2.55 -2.19 16.82
N ASN A 95 2.02 -1.85 18.00
CA ASN A 95 1.74 -2.82 19.05
C ASN A 95 0.42 -3.57 18.83
N ASN A 96 -0.59 -2.90 18.27
CA ASN A 96 -1.93 -3.44 18.16
C ASN A 96 -2.53 -3.41 16.75
N GLY A 97 -1.84 -2.80 15.77
CA GLY A 97 -2.28 -2.75 14.38
C GLY A 97 -3.41 -1.76 14.08
N LYS A 98 -3.81 -0.93 15.05
CA LYS A 98 -4.84 0.08 14.87
C LYS A 98 -4.41 1.14 13.85
N GLU A 99 -5.26 1.40 12.85
CA GLU A 99 -5.10 2.56 11.96
C GLU A 99 -5.29 3.85 12.78
N LEU A 100 -4.21 4.61 12.95
CA LEU A 100 -4.19 5.88 13.68
C LEU A 100 -4.60 7.04 12.77
N TRP A 101 -4.20 6.97 11.50
CA TRP A 101 -4.41 8.03 10.54
C TRP A 101 -4.26 7.50 9.11
N LYS A 102 -4.90 8.18 8.16
CA LYS A 102 -4.64 8.00 6.73
C LYS A 102 -4.84 9.29 5.95
N ALA A 103 -4.10 9.44 4.86
CA ALA A 103 -4.33 10.46 3.84
C ALA A 103 -4.50 9.84 2.47
N ARG A 104 -5.47 10.37 1.71
CA ARG A 104 -5.67 10.00 0.32
C ARG A 104 -4.56 10.63 -0.52
N LEU A 105 -3.92 9.83 -1.36
CA LEU A 105 -2.90 10.26 -2.32
C LEU A 105 -3.55 10.61 -3.66
N PRO A 106 -2.98 11.49 -4.49
CA PRO A 106 -3.53 11.81 -5.82
C PRO A 106 -3.27 10.72 -6.87
N ALA A 107 -2.38 9.76 -6.58
CA ALA A 107 -1.96 8.65 -7.43
C ALA A 107 -1.52 7.46 -6.54
N GLY A 108 -1.17 6.32 -7.16
CA GLY A 108 -0.69 5.14 -6.42
C GLY A 108 0.64 5.41 -5.70
N GLY A 109 0.67 5.24 -4.37
CA GLY A 109 1.86 5.36 -3.53
C GLY A 109 2.69 4.09 -3.46
N GLN A 110 3.11 3.53 -4.60
CA GLN A 110 3.65 2.16 -4.72
C GLN A 110 5.18 2.11 -4.48
N ALA A 111 5.64 3.02 -3.62
CA ALA A 111 6.99 3.12 -3.12
C ALA A 111 6.96 3.01 -1.59
N THR A 112 8.06 2.59 -1.00
CA THR A 112 8.23 2.61 0.45
C THR A 112 8.27 4.08 0.93
N PRO A 113 7.41 4.50 1.87
CA PRO A 113 7.52 5.82 2.48
C PRO A 113 8.89 6.01 3.14
N MET A 114 9.31 7.25 3.38
CA MET A 114 10.51 7.55 4.16
C MET A 114 10.23 8.63 5.20
N THR A 115 11.13 8.78 6.18
CA THR A 115 11.05 9.87 7.16
C THR A 115 12.39 10.58 7.30
N TYR A 116 12.35 11.88 7.57
CA TYR A 116 13.54 12.72 7.78
C TYR A 116 13.21 13.92 8.67
N THR A 117 14.24 14.59 9.19
CA THR A 117 14.10 15.86 9.91
C THR A 117 14.36 17.03 8.97
N GLY A 118 13.40 17.95 8.87
CA GLY A 118 13.50 19.16 8.07
C GLY A 118 14.45 20.19 8.68
N LYS A 119 14.75 21.25 7.91
CA LYS A 119 15.59 22.37 8.36
C LYS A 119 14.96 23.16 9.53
N ASP A 120 13.65 23.05 9.68
CA ASP A 120 12.85 23.59 10.78
C ASP A 120 12.89 22.72 12.06
N GLY A 121 13.67 21.63 12.05
CA GLY A 121 13.79 20.69 13.16
C GLY A 121 12.56 19.79 13.35
N LYS A 122 11.61 19.78 12.41
CA LYS A 122 10.40 18.94 12.49
C LYS A 122 10.60 17.63 11.73
N GLN A 123 9.98 16.56 12.20
CA GLN A 123 9.98 15.28 11.49
C GLN A 123 8.91 15.27 10.39
N TYR A 124 9.29 14.78 9.22
CA TYR A 124 8.42 14.62 8.05
C TYR A 124 8.30 13.14 7.68
N VAL A 125 7.13 12.74 7.20
CA VAL A 125 6.91 11.46 6.50
C VAL A 125 6.62 11.78 5.04
N LEU A 126 7.41 11.20 4.13
CA LEU A 126 7.36 11.45 2.71
C LEU A 126 6.95 10.20 1.95
N VAL A 127 6.11 10.40 0.93
CA VAL A 127 5.69 9.35 0.00
C VAL A 127 5.75 9.88 -1.43
N THR A 128 6.19 9.04 -2.35
CA THR A 128 6.07 9.28 -3.78
C THR A 128 4.81 8.60 -4.30
N ALA A 129 3.97 9.34 -5.01
CA ALA A 129 2.73 8.86 -5.59
C ALA A 129 2.84 8.90 -7.12
N GLY A 130 3.47 7.86 -7.67
CA GLY A 130 3.73 7.71 -9.11
C GLY A 130 2.75 6.80 -9.86
N GLY A 131 2.01 5.95 -9.14
CA GLY A 131 1.22 4.86 -9.71
C GLY A 131 2.05 3.62 -10.05
N HIS A 132 1.37 2.55 -10.47
CA HIS A 132 2.02 1.31 -10.86
C HIS A 132 1.25 0.59 -11.98
N GLY A 133 1.92 0.41 -13.12
CA GLY A 133 1.31 -0.14 -14.33
C GLY A 133 0.69 -1.52 -14.14
N SER A 134 1.40 -2.49 -13.56
CA SER A 134 0.88 -3.86 -13.40
C SER A 134 -0.24 -3.98 -12.36
N LEU A 135 -0.37 -3.00 -11.46
CA LEU A 135 -1.46 -2.97 -10.48
C LEU A 135 -2.63 -2.08 -10.94
N GLY A 136 -2.50 -1.40 -12.08
CA GLY A 136 -3.52 -0.52 -12.62
C GLY A 136 -3.85 0.68 -11.74
N THR A 137 -2.96 1.07 -10.81
CA THR A 137 -3.23 2.25 -9.98
C THR A 137 -3.04 3.54 -10.77
N ARG A 138 -3.77 4.58 -10.37
CA ARG A 138 -3.71 5.89 -11.00
C ARG A 138 -2.27 6.37 -11.10
N MET A 139 -1.86 6.70 -12.32
CA MET A 139 -0.55 7.28 -12.60
C MET A 139 -0.48 8.73 -12.13
N GLY A 140 0.70 9.15 -11.71
CA GLY A 140 0.98 10.51 -11.28
C GLY A 140 2.47 10.78 -11.19
N ASP A 141 2.82 11.98 -10.75
CA ASP A 141 4.20 12.36 -10.47
C ASP A 141 4.20 13.35 -9.29
N TYR A 142 4.01 12.79 -8.09
CA TYR A 142 3.86 13.58 -6.87
C TYR A 142 4.84 13.13 -5.81
N ILE A 143 5.42 14.10 -5.11
CA ILE A 143 6.15 13.92 -3.86
C ILE A 143 5.39 14.68 -2.79
N ILE A 144 4.95 13.97 -1.74
CA ILE A 144 4.12 14.55 -0.68
C ILE A 144 4.77 14.28 0.66
N ALA A 145 4.94 15.32 1.46
CA ALA A 145 5.47 15.24 2.82
C ALA A 145 4.42 15.68 3.84
N TYR A 146 4.29 14.93 4.93
CA TYR A 146 3.38 15.18 6.04
C TYR A 146 4.18 15.50 7.31
N LYS A 147 3.71 16.47 8.09
CA LYS A 147 4.18 16.78 9.45
C LYS A 147 2.98 16.94 10.38
N LEU A 148 3.22 16.90 11.69
CA LEU A 148 2.18 17.27 12.67
C LEU A 148 1.83 18.75 12.54
N ALA A 149 0.55 19.07 12.79
CA ALA A 149 0.09 20.43 12.98
C ALA A 149 0.72 21.03 14.26
N GLU A 150 0.78 22.35 14.31
CA GLU A 150 1.25 23.10 15.48
C GLU A 150 0.20 23.14 16.59
#